data_AF-A0A0F8U871-F1
#
_entry.id   AF-A0A0F8U871-F1
#
_cell.length_a   1.000
_cell.length_b   1.000
_cell.length_c   1.000
_cell.angle_alpha   90.00
_cell.angle_beta   90.00
_cell.angle_gamma   90.00
#
_symmetry.space_group_name_H-M   'P 1'
#
loop_
_entity.id
_entity.type
_entity.pdbx_description
1 polymer ?
#
loop_
_entity_poly.entity_id
_entity_poly.type
_entity_poly.pdbx_seq_one_letter_code
_entity_poly.pdbx_strand_id
1 'polypeptide(L)' 'MHLMYTLDEEGKRVYTLKKVTPAGEVTKSAHPARFSPDDKYSRQRVTLKKRYGLLLTQQPGMRAQHFPNIQSARSQF' A
#
# COMPACT_ATOMS: atom_id res chain seq x y z
N MET A 1 -15.91 2.13 11.31
CA MET A 1 -16.21 2.06 9.87
C MET A 1 -17.05 0.82 9.58
N HIS A 2 -18.28 0.99 9.11
CA HIS A 2 -19.22 -0.11 8.87
C HIS A 2 -19.23 -0.62 7.43
N LEU A 3 -18.74 0.18 6.48
CA LEU A 3 -18.72 -0.21 5.07
C LEU A 3 -17.62 -1.24 4.80
N MET A 4 -18.03 -2.39 4.30
CA MET A 4 -17.18 -3.53 3.97
C MET A 4 -17.27 -3.86 2.48
N TYR A 5 -16.34 -4.66 1.95
CA TYR A 5 -16.39 -5.16 0.58
C TYR A 5 -15.72 -6.53 0.40
N THR A 6 -16.09 -7.21 -0.69
CA THR A 6 -15.34 -8.31 -1.31
C THR A 6 -15.01 -7.95 -2.77
N LEU A 7 -14.15 -8.74 -3.42
CA LEU A 7 -13.84 -8.58 -4.84
C LEU A 7 -14.63 -9.61 -5.64
N ASP A 8 -15.25 -9.18 -6.73
CA ASP A 8 -15.84 -10.10 -7.71
C ASP A 8 -14.76 -10.66 -8.65
N GLU A 9 -15.17 -11.52 -9.59
CA GLU A 9 -14.30 -12.18 -10.56
C GLU A 9 -13.58 -11.18 -11.50
N GLU A 10 -14.16 -10.00 -11.69
CA GLU A 10 -13.59 -8.89 -12.48
C GLU A 10 -12.66 -7.99 -11.65
N GLY A 11 -12.54 -8.24 -10.34
CA GLY A 11 -11.74 -7.45 -9.41
C GLY A 11 -12.40 -6.14 -8.97
N LYS A 12 -13.70 -5.96 -9.22
CA LYS A 12 -14.49 -4.83 -8.75
C LYS A 12 -15.03 -5.09 -7.35
N ARG A 13 -15.21 -4.01 -6.59
CA ARG A 13 -15.65 -4.07 -5.18
C ARG A 13 -17.16 -4.22 -5.11
N VAL A 14 -17.61 -5.26 -4.42
CA VAL A 14 -19.01 -5.45 -4.01
C VAL A 14 -19.16 -5.05 -2.56
N TYR A 15 -19.94 -4.00 -2.30
CA TYR A 15 -20.07 -3.42 -0.95
C TYR A 15 -21.14 -4.10 -0.11
N THR A 16 -20.91 -4.14 1.20
CA THR A 16 -21.84 -4.71 2.17
C THR A 16 -21.59 -4.14 3.57
N LEU A 17 -22.57 -4.28 4.46
CA LEU A 17 -22.42 -3.98 5.90
C LEU A 17 -22.12 -5.25 6.71
N LYS A 18 -22.27 -6.44 6.11
CA LYS A 18 -22.03 -7.73 6.77
C LYS A 18 -20.53 -8.01 6.89
N LYS A 19 -20.13 -8.66 7.98
CA LYS A 19 -18.74 -9.09 8.24
C LYS A 19 -18.34 -10.37 7.52
N VAL A 20 -19.34 -11.18 7.16
CA VAL A 20 -19.18 -12.44 6.44
C VAL A 20 -20.24 -12.49 5.34
N THR A 21 -19.85 -12.94 4.15
CA THR A 21 -20.79 -13.15 3.04
C THR A 21 -21.61 -14.42 3.26
N PRO A 22 -22.75 -14.60 2.55
CA PRO A 22 -23.50 -15.87 2.61
C PRO A 22 -22.67 -17.10 2.21
N ALA A 23 -21.61 -16.91 1.42
CA ALA A 23 -20.67 -17.97 1.02
C ALA A 23 -19.56 -18.22 2.07
N GLY A 24 -19.56 -17.49 3.20
CA GLY A 24 -18.58 -17.66 4.28
C GLY A 24 -17.29 -16.82 4.15
N GLU A 25 -17.17 -15.97 3.12
CA GLU A 25 -15.98 -15.13 2.93
C GLU A 25 -15.98 -13.94 3.91
N VAL A 26 -14.84 -13.68 4.55
CA VAL A 26 -14.66 -12.54 5.47
C VAL A 26 -14.49 -11.24 4.67
N THR A 27 -15.32 -10.26 4.97
CA THR A 27 -15.33 -8.98 4.24
C THR A 27 -14.23 -8.02 4.74
N LYS A 28 -13.70 -7.20 3.84
CA LYS A 28 -12.63 -6.23 4.13
C LYS A 28 -13.20 -4.83 4.36
N SER A 29 -12.57 -4.01 5.20
CA SER A 29 -12.96 -2.60 5.36
C SER A 29 -12.81 -1.85 4.04
N ALA A 30 -13.86 -1.15 3.61
CA ALA A 30 -13.82 -0.31 2.41
C ALA A 30 -12.93 0.93 2.57
N HIS A 31 -12.66 1.33 3.81
CA HIS A 31 -11.89 2.51 4.13
C HIS A 31 -10.41 2.17 4.32
N PRO A 32 -9.50 3.02 3.83
CA PRO A 32 -8.06 2.82 4.02
C PRO A 32 -7.67 2.93 5.49
N ALA A 33 -6.51 2.36 5.83
CA ALA A 33 -5.91 2.57 7.14
C ALA A 33 -5.61 4.07 7.35
N ARG A 34 -5.80 4.56 8.58
CA ARG A 34 -5.54 5.96 8.93
C ARG A 34 -4.07 6.31 8.68
N PHE A 35 -3.84 7.39 7.95
CA PHE A 35 -2.51 7.98 7.82
C PHE A 35 -2.15 8.78 9.08
N SER A 36 -0.92 8.62 9.57
CA SER A 36 -0.37 9.43 10.66
C SER A 36 1.04 9.87 10.28
N PRO A 37 1.38 11.16 10.37
CA PRO A 37 2.73 11.63 10.06
C PRO A 37 3.78 11.11 11.05
N ASP A 38 3.35 10.80 12.28
CA ASP A 38 4.14 10.29 13.39
C ASP A 38 4.11 8.75 13.51
N ASP A 39 3.80 8.04 12.43
CA ASP A 39 3.73 6.58 12.43
C ASP A 39 5.08 5.92 12.76
N LYS A 40 5.22 5.50 14.03
CA LYS A 40 6.38 4.79 14.60
C LYS A 40 6.71 3.48 13.86
N TYR A 41 5.75 2.87 13.17
CA TYR A 41 5.92 1.59 12.48
C TYR A 41 6.17 1.72 10.97
N SER A 42 6.38 2.95 10.48
CA SER A 42 6.67 3.25 9.07
C SER A 42 7.88 2.48 8.54
N ARG A 43 9.00 2.43 9.28
CA ARG A 43 10.22 1.70 8.90
C ARG A 43 9.94 0.21 8.71
N GLN A 44 9.26 -0.41 9.67
CA GLN A 44 8.94 -1.83 9.70
C GLN A 44 8.08 -2.20 8.49
N ARG A 45 7.08 -1.37 8.17
CA ARG A 45 6.20 -1.57 7.00
C ARG A 45 6.99 -1.54 5.69
N VAL A 46 7.94 -0.62 5.54
CA VAL A 46 8.79 -0.55 4.34
C VAL A 46 9.74 -1.75 4.26
N THR A 47 10.37 -2.15 5.38
CA THR A 47 11.26 -3.32 5.43
C THR A 47 10.53 -4.60 5.06
N LEU A 48 9.30 -4.79 5.56
CA LEU A 48 8.47 -5.95 5.23
C LEU A 48 8.15 -5.99 3.73
N LYS A 49 7.69 -4.86 3.16
CA LYS A 49 7.43 -4.77 1.71
C LYS A 49 8.67 -5.08 0.88
N LYS A 50 9.84 -4.57 1.29
CA LYS A 50 11.13 -4.83 0.61
C LYS A 50 11.48 -6.32 0.59
N ARG A 51 11.29 -7.01 1.72
CA ARG A 51 11.60 -8.44 1.86
C ARG A 51 10.78 -9.31 0.89
N TYR A 52 9.52 -8.94 0.66
CA TYR A 52 8.62 -9.69 -0.22
C TYR A 52 8.56 -9.16 -1.66
N GLY A 53 9.45 -8.24 -2.05
CA GLY A 53 9.44 -7.69 -3.41
C GLY A 53 8.21 -6.82 -3.73
N LEU A 54 7.49 -6.35 -2.72
CA LEU A 54 6.22 -5.61 -2.88
C LEU A 54 6.43 -4.10 -3.04
N LEU A 55 7.66 -3.61 -3.04
CA LEU A 55 7.92 -2.20 -3.35
C LEU A 55 7.74 -1.98 -4.84
N LEU A 56 7.11 -0.86 -5.20
CA LEU A 56 6.96 -0.41 -6.59
C LEU A 56 8.31 -0.35 -7.32
N THR A 57 9.36 0.09 -6.64
CA THR A 57 10.73 0.15 -7.19
C THR A 57 11.37 -1.22 -7.48
N GLN A 58 10.77 -2.32 -7.00
CA GLN A 58 11.22 -3.68 -7.26
C GLN A 58 10.46 -4.33 -8.43
N GLN A 59 9.36 -3.72 -8.90
CA GLN A 59 8.53 -4.28 -9.96
C GLN A 59 9.16 -4.03 -11.35
N PRO A 60 9.14 -5.03 -12.25
CA PRO A 60 9.68 -4.89 -13.59
C PRO A 60 8.95 -3.77 -14.35
N GLY A 61 9.72 -2.91 -15.03
CA GLY A 61 9.20 -1.73 -15.75
C GLY A 61 9.19 -0.43 -14.94
N MET A 62 9.26 -0.49 -13.61
CA MET A 62 9.47 0.69 -12.75
C MET A 62 10.96 0.86 -12.43
N ARG A 63 11.76 1.23 -13.43
CA ARG A 63 13.11 1.75 -13.13
C ARG A 63 12.93 3.03 -12.32
N ALA A 64 13.52 3.07 -11.13
CA ALA A 64 13.65 4.30 -10.38
C ALA A 64 14.26 5.33 -11.33
N GLN A 65 13.51 6.39 -11.65
CA GLN A 65 14.08 7.53 -12.36
C GLN A 65 15.33 7.91 -11.56
N HIS A 66 16.48 7.94 -12.24
CA HIS A 66 17.73 8.32 -11.63
C HIS A 66 17.58 9.75 -11.12
N PHE A 67 17.24 9.91 -9.84
CA PHE A 67 17.31 11.20 -9.18
C PHE A 67 18.78 11.44 -8.88
N PRO A 68 19.41 12.45 -9.51
CA PRO A 68 20.81 12.74 -9.24
C PRO A 68 20.97 13.04 -7.75
N ASN A 69 22.05 12.50 -7.18
CA ASN A 69 22.37 12.65 -5.77
C ASN A 69 22.57 14.15 -5.46
N ILE A 70 21.69 14.71 -4.61
CA ILE A 70 21.66 16.15 -4.24
C ILE A 70 22.97 16.58 -3.53
N GLN A 71 23.83 15.65 -3.14
CA GLN A 71 25.10 15.93 -2.49
C GLN A 71 26.18 16.55 -3.42
N SER A 72 26.02 16.59 -4.75
CA SER A 72 27.02 17.24 -5.63
C SER A 72 26.86 18.77 -5.77
N ALA A 73 25.78 19.37 -5.26
CA ALA A 73 25.50 20.81 -5.43
C ALA A 73 26.09 21.71 -4.32
N ARG A 74 27.07 21.22 -3.54
CA ARG A 74 27.63 21.93 -2.37
C ARG A 74 29.11 22.30 -2.49
N SER A 75 29.69 22.32 -3.69
CA SER A 75 31.07 22.77 -3.92
C SER A 75 31.22 23.97 -4.87
N GLN A 76 30.18 24.78 -5.02
CA GLN A 76 30.24 26.03 -5.78
C GLN A 76 29.59 27.17 -5.01
N PHE A 77 30.10 27.46 -3.81
CA PHE A 77 30.12 28.78 -3.17
C PHE A 77 31.29 28.81 -2.18
#